data_AF-A0A972TN90-F1
#
_entry.id   AF-A0A972TN90-F1
#
_cell.length_a   1.000
_cell.length_b   1.000
_cell.length_c   1.000
_cell.angle_alpha   90.00
_cell.angle_beta   90.00
_cell.angle_gamma   90.00
#
_symmetry.space_group_name_H-M   'P 1'
#
loop_
_entity.id
_entity.type
_entity.pdbx_description
1 polymer ?
#
loop_
_entity_poly.entity_id
_entity_poly.type
_entity_poly.pdbx_seq_one_letter_code
_entity_poly.pdbx_strand_id
1 'polypeptide(L)'
;MHLRVITRFVAILILFLGISMGAPLLVSIIYWDSSTWALLLSMLITSFVGLILFVSTKNQRENHLSHRDGVAIVTLGWLMAGLFGTLPYLFSGSIPGFTNACFESISGFTTTGASILSDIESLPKGILLWRSQTQWFGGMGIIVLSIAILPFLGVGGMQLYKAEIPSPVVDKLKPRISETAKTLWKVYILITVLEVVLLFAGGMSLFDAVCHSFCTMPTGGFSTKNASIAHFNTLYFHTIFIIFMLLAGINFSLHYKLIKGDLKIFCRDS
;
A
#
# COMPACT_ATOMS: atom_id res chain seq x y z
N MET A 1 10.81 12.17 22.89
CA MET A 1 10.16 11.15 22.04
C MET A 1 9.05 10.52 22.84
N HIS A 2 7.84 10.48 22.30
CA HIS A 2 6.66 9.97 22.98
C HIS A 2 6.44 8.49 22.61
N LEU A 3 7.19 7.59 23.24
CA LEU A 3 7.20 6.15 22.92
C LEU A 3 5.79 5.53 22.90
N ARG A 4 4.93 5.87 23.87
CA ARG A 4 3.56 5.33 23.93
C ARG A 4 2.69 5.76 22.75
N VAL A 5 2.85 6.99 22.26
CA VAL A 5 2.12 7.49 21.08
C VAL A 5 2.62 6.77 19.83
N ILE A 6 3.94 6.64 19.70
CA ILE A 6 4.58 5.89 18.59
C ILE A 6 4.05 4.46 18.56
N THR A 7 4.10 3.74 19.69
CA THR A 7 3.59 2.37 19.82
C THR A 7 2.11 2.28 19.46
N ARG A 8 1.29 3.27 19.83
CA ARG A 8 -0.14 3.26 19.48
C ARG A 8 -0.38 3.34 17.98
N PHE A 9 0.33 4.21 17.26
CA PHE A 9 0.20 4.30 15.79
C PHE A 9 0.71 3.03 15.09
N VAL A 10 1.84 2.49 15.55
CA VAL A 10 2.37 1.21 15.03
C VAL A 10 1.39 0.06 15.32
N ALA A 11 0.76 0.05 16.49
CA ALA A 11 -0.25 -0.96 16.85
C ALA A 11 -1.49 -0.90 15.94
N ILE A 12 -1.97 0.30 15.61
CA ILE A 12 -3.08 0.48 14.67
C ILE A 12 -2.70 -0.04 13.27
N LEU A 13 -1.47 0.23 12.82
CA LEU A 13 -0.97 -0.29 11.54
C LEU A 13 -0.91 -1.81 11.54
N ILE A 14 -0.36 -2.42 12.58
CA ILE A 14 -0.31 -3.89 12.73
C ILE A 14 -1.72 -4.49 12.76
N LEU A 15 -2.65 -3.87 13.48
CA LEU A 15 -4.04 -4.34 13.53
C LEU A 15 -4.70 -4.27 12.14
N PHE A 16 -4.53 -3.16 11.42
CA PHE A 16 -4.99 -3.02 10.05
C PHE A 16 -4.41 -4.08 9.13
N LEU A 17 -3.10 -4.33 9.25
CA LEU A 17 -2.41 -5.36 8.47
C LEU A 17 -2.98 -6.75 8.76
N GLY A 18 -3.19 -7.09 10.04
CA GLY A 18 -3.82 -8.34 10.43
C GLY A 18 -5.20 -8.52 9.81
N ILE A 19 -6.09 -7.53 9.96
CA ILE A 19 -7.44 -7.56 9.36
C ILE A 19 -7.37 -7.68 7.83
N SER A 20 -6.40 -7.01 7.20
CA SER A 20 -6.25 -7.03 5.74
C SER A 20 -5.90 -8.41 5.16
N MET A 21 -5.29 -9.29 5.97
CA MET A 21 -5.05 -10.70 5.61
C MET A 21 -6.37 -11.48 5.45
N GLY A 22 -7.51 -10.92 5.87
CA GLY A 22 -8.83 -11.49 5.61
C GLY A 22 -9.16 -11.62 4.12
N ALA A 23 -8.73 -10.68 3.28
CA ALA A 23 -8.97 -10.75 1.83
C ALA A 23 -8.29 -11.97 1.15
N PRO A 24 -6.98 -12.20 1.32
CA PRO A 24 -6.33 -13.40 0.79
C PRO A 24 -6.84 -14.68 1.47
N LEU A 25 -7.23 -14.63 2.75
CA LEU A 25 -7.85 -15.78 3.42
C LEU A 25 -9.18 -16.17 2.75
N LEU A 26 -10.03 -15.20 2.42
CA LEU A 26 -11.29 -15.45 1.72
C LEU A 26 -11.03 -16.07 0.33
N VAL A 27 -10.05 -15.56 -0.41
CA VAL A 27 -9.66 -16.13 -1.71
C VAL A 27 -9.15 -17.55 -1.55
N SER A 28 -8.31 -17.81 -0.55
CA SER A 28 -7.81 -19.14 -0.23
C SER A 28 -8.95 -20.14 0.03
N ILE A 29 -10.01 -19.71 0.73
CA ILE A 29 -11.20 -20.54 0.99
C ILE A 29 -12.00 -20.77 -0.29
N ILE A 30 -12.24 -19.73 -1.09
CA ILE A 30 -13.02 -19.83 -2.34
C ILE A 30 -12.36 -20.78 -3.34
N TYR A 31 -11.03 -20.72 -3.44
CA TYR A 31 -10.25 -21.54 -4.37
C TYR A 31 -9.79 -22.88 -3.77
N TRP A 32 -10.16 -23.18 -2.52
CA TRP A 32 -9.79 -24.40 -1.80
C TRP A 32 -8.29 -24.69 -1.83
N ASP A 33 -7.48 -23.65 -1.61
CA ASP A 33 -6.02 -23.77 -1.67
C ASP A 33 -5.40 -24.10 -0.29
N SER A 34 -4.13 -24.54 -0.32
CA SER A 34 -3.39 -25.01 0.86
C SER A 34 -2.97 -23.91 1.82
N SER A 35 -3.18 -22.62 1.51
CA SER A 35 -2.71 -21.49 2.30
C SER A 35 -3.70 -21.01 3.38
N THR A 36 -4.89 -21.61 3.44
CA THR A 36 -5.98 -21.18 4.32
C THR A 36 -5.54 -21.11 5.79
N TRP A 37 -4.89 -22.17 6.29
CA TRP A 37 -4.44 -22.23 7.67
C TRP A 37 -3.32 -21.23 7.96
N ALA A 38 -2.38 -21.08 7.02
CA ALA A 38 -1.27 -20.15 7.14
C ALA A 38 -1.74 -18.69 7.23
N LEU A 39 -2.70 -18.31 6.38
CA LEU A 39 -3.28 -16.97 6.36
C LEU A 39 -4.12 -16.70 7.61
N LEU A 40 -4.92 -17.67 8.06
CA LEU A 40 -5.69 -17.55 9.29
C LEU A 40 -4.78 -17.37 10.51
N LEU A 41 -3.74 -18.18 10.65
CA LEU A 41 -2.78 -18.08 11.75
C LEU A 41 -2.03 -16.74 11.72
N SER A 42 -1.59 -16.32 10.53
CA SER A 42 -0.94 -15.01 10.35
C SER A 42 -1.85 -13.85 10.73
N MET A 43 -3.12 -13.89 10.29
CA MET A 43 -4.14 -12.90 10.62
C MET A 43 -4.36 -12.81 12.13
N LEU A 44 -4.54 -13.96 12.81
CA LEU A 44 -4.78 -14.01 14.24
C LEU A 44 -3.59 -13.49 15.04
N ILE A 45 -2.37 -13.95 14.75
CA ILE A 45 -1.15 -13.51 15.44
C ILE A 45 -0.95 -12.01 15.25
N THR A 46 -1.02 -11.53 14.01
CA THR A 46 -0.81 -10.11 13.69
C THR A 46 -1.86 -9.23 14.38
N SER A 47 -3.14 -9.61 14.27
CA SER A 47 -4.24 -8.85 14.89
C SER A 47 -4.16 -8.87 16.42
N PHE A 48 -3.79 -10.01 17.01
CA PHE A 48 -3.65 -10.17 18.46
C PHE A 48 -2.52 -9.29 19.01
N VAL A 49 -1.35 -9.31 18.37
CA VAL A 49 -0.23 -8.43 18.76
C VAL A 49 -0.60 -6.96 18.59
N GLY A 50 -1.21 -6.59 17.47
CA GLY A 50 -1.71 -5.23 17.25
C GLY A 50 -2.69 -4.78 18.33
N LEU A 51 -3.64 -5.64 18.70
CA LEU A 51 -4.64 -5.36 19.74
C LEU A 51 -4.01 -5.20 21.12
N ILE A 52 -3.08 -6.08 21.52
CA ILE A 52 -2.36 -5.97 22.79
C ILE A 52 -1.65 -4.62 22.88
N LEU A 53 -0.84 -4.28 21.86
CA LEU A 53 -0.09 -3.03 21.84
C LEU A 53 -1.01 -1.80 21.87
N PHE A 54 -2.16 -1.88 21.19
CA PHE A 54 -3.16 -0.82 21.20
C PHE A 54 -3.80 -0.62 22.58
N VAL A 55 -4.21 -1.71 23.24
CA VAL A 55 -4.82 -1.65 24.57
C VAL A 55 -3.82 -1.16 25.62
N SER A 56 -2.55 -1.60 25.55
CA SER A 56 -1.48 -1.14 26.44
C SER A 56 -1.18 0.36 26.33
N THR A 57 -1.65 1.03 25.28
CA THR A 57 -1.42 2.47 25.03
C THR A 57 -2.67 3.35 25.19
N LYS A 58 -3.79 2.80 25.68
CA LYS A 58 -5.11 3.45 25.77
C LYS A 58 -5.17 4.71 26.63
N ASN A 59 -4.30 4.85 27.63
CA ASN A 59 -4.40 5.89 28.67
C ASN A 59 -3.57 7.16 28.38
N GLN A 60 -3.70 7.74 27.18
CA GLN A 60 -2.90 8.89 26.77
C GLN A 60 -3.79 10.11 26.47
N ARG A 61 -3.50 11.23 27.14
CA ARG A 61 -3.96 12.57 26.73
C ARG A 61 -3.17 13.00 25.50
N GLU A 62 -3.83 13.69 24.58
CA GLU A 62 -3.27 14.12 23.30
C GLU A 62 -2.02 14.99 23.51
N ASN A 63 -0.84 14.39 23.38
CA ASN A 63 0.40 15.15 23.25
C ASN A 63 0.61 15.45 21.77
N HIS A 64 1.00 16.69 21.47
CA HIS A 64 1.38 17.09 20.13
C HIS A 64 2.52 16.18 19.62
N LEU A 65 2.29 15.52 18.48
CA LEU A 65 3.31 14.71 17.79
C LEU A 65 4.49 15.60 17.41
N SER A 66 5.68 15.28 17.91
CA SER A 66 6.90 15.93 17.46
C SER A 66 7.37 15.34 16.12
N HIS A 67 8.21 16.08 15.37
CA HIS A 67 8.81 15.57 14.13
C HIS A 67 9.58 14.25 14.35
N ARG A 68 10.28 14.12 15.49
CA ARG A 68 11.01 12.89 15.84
C ARG A 68 10.06 11.70 16.04
N ASP A 69 8.86 11.94 16.58
CA ASP A 69 7.85 10.90 16.74
C ASP A 69 7.29 10.46 15.38
N GLY A 70 7.06 11.40 14.47
CA GLY A 70 6.63 11.10 13.09
C GLY A 70 7.62 10.23 12.32
N VAL A 71 8.92 10.58 12.36
CA VAL A 71 9.97 9.76 11.74
C VAL A 71 10.00 8.35 12.33
N ALA A 72 9.94 8.23 13.67
CA ALA A 72 9.94 6.93 14.33
C ALA A 72 8.71 6.07 13.96
N ILE A 73 7.52 6.67 13.86
CA ILE A 73 6.29 5.98 13.44
C ILE A 73 6.44 5.41 12.03
N VAL A 74 6.99 6.18 11.10
CA VAL A 74 7.17 5.75 9.70
C VAL A 74 8.19 4.62 9.62
N THR A 75 9.37 4.79 10.20
CA THR A 75 10.43 3.76 10.18
C THR A 75 9.97 2.46 10.83
N LEU A 76 9.37 2.54 12.02
CA LEU A 76 8.85 1.35 12.69
C LEU A 76 7.65 0.76 11.96
N GLY A 77 6.80 1.59 11.35
CA GLY A 77 5.64 1.14 10.57
C GLY A 77 6.04 0.25 9.41
N TRP A 78 6.99 0.68 8.57
CA TRP A 78 7.50 -0.11 7.46
C TRP A 78 8.22 -1.38 7.93
N LEU A 79 9.01 -1.28 9.00
CA LEU A 79 9.70 -2.44 9.59
C LEU A 79 8.70 -3.49 10.08
N MET A 80 7.71 -3.08 10.87
CA MET A 80 6.69 -3.99 11.40
C MET A 80 5.79 -4.55 10.29
N ALA A 81 5.47 -3.75 9.27
CA ALA A 81 4.72 -4.22 8.09
C ALA A 81 5.48 -5.34 7.37
N GLY A 82 6.77 -5.13 7.09
CA GLY A 82 7.63 -6.15 6.48
C GLY A 82 7.72 -7.42 7.32
N LEU A 83 7.93 -7.29 8.64
CA LEU A 83 8.03 -8.42 9.56
C LEU A 83 6.72 -9.22 9.65
N PHE A 84 5.59 -8.58 9.92
CA PHE A 84 4.30 -9.29 10.01
C PHE A 84 3.82 -9.81 8.66
N GLY A 85 4.12 -9.11 7.57
CA GLY A 85 3.79 -9.61 6.22
C GLY A 85 4.63 -10.79 5.76
N THR A 86 5.67 -11.15 6.51
CA THR A 86 6.45 -12.37 6.30
C THR A 86 5.69 -13.63 6.75
N LEU A 87 4.76 -13.50 7.72
CA LEU A 87 4.10 -14.65 8.35
C LEU A 87 3.33 -15.56 7.36
N PRO A 88 2.55 -15.03 6.40
CA PRO A 88 1.85 -15.88 5.43
C PRO A 88 2.80 -16.75 4.60
N TYR A 89 3.98 -16.24 4.24
CA TYR A 89 4.97 -16.99 3.46
C TYR A 89 5.61 -18.12 4.26
N LEU A 90 5.93 -17.86 5.53
CA LEU A 90 6.56 -18.85 6.42
C LEU A 90 5.58 -19.96 6.80
N PHE A 91 4.37 -19.61 7.24
CA PHE A 91 3.41 -20.61 7.69
C PHE A 91 2.80 -21.43 6.55
N SER A 92 2.75 -20.88 5.33
CA SER A 92 2.31 -21.66 4.16
C SER A 92 3.39 -22.58 3.62
N GLY A 93 4.66 -22.40 4.03
CA GLY A 93 5.81 -23.09 3.44
C GLY A 93 6.17 -22.60 2.05
N SER A 94 5.51 -21.55 1.53
CA SER A 94 5.80 -20.98 0.20
C SER A 94 7.21 -20.42 0.12
N ILE A 95 7.71 -19.86 1.23
CA ILE A 95 9.11 -19.42 1.37
C ILE A 95 9.60 -19.87 2.74
N PRO A 96 10.27 -21.05 2.85
CA PRO A 96 10.64 -21.62 4.16
C PRO A 96 11.67 -20.81 4.95
N GLY A 97 12.57 -20.09 4.26
CA GLY A 97 13.64 -19.33 4.90
C GLY A 97 13.19 -17.94 5.34
N PHE A 98 13.39 -17.61 6.64
CA PHE A 98 13.04 -16.30 7.20
C PHE A 98 13.59 -15.13 6.40
N THR A 99 14.88 -15.15 6.06
CA THR A 99 15.53 -14.06 5.31
C THR A 99 14.88 -13.85 3.94
N ASN A 100 14.60 -14.93 3.22
CA ASN A 100 13.98 -14.88 1.89
C ASN A 100 12.51 -14.42 1.97
N ALA A 101 11.77 -14.89 2.97
CA ALA A 101 10.38 -14.50 3.17
C ALA A 101 10.29 -13.02 3.59
N CYS A 102 11.21 -12.56 4.43
CA CYS A 102 11.33 -11.17 4.84
C CYS A 102 11.71 -10.28 3.66
N PHE A 103 12.64 -10.72 2.81
CA PHE A 103 12.99 -10.03 1.57
C PHE A 103 11.77 -9.87 0.65
N GLU A 104 11.03 -10.95 0.40
CA GLU A 104 9.82 -10.91 -0.45
C GLU A 104 8.76 -9.95 0.13
N SER A 105 8.55 -9.98 1.45
CA SER A 105 7.61 -9.10 2.15
C SER A 105 8.03 -7.63 2.05
N ILE A 106 9.29 -7.31 2.35
CA ILE A 106 9.81 -5.94 2.25
C ILE A 106 9.75 -5.45 0.80
N SER A 107 10.13 -6.28 -0.17
CA SER A 107 10.03 -5.97 -1.60
C SER A 107 8.60 -5.65 -2.03
N GLY A 108 7.61 -6.40 -1.51
CA GLY A 108 6.20 -6.12 -1.69
C GLY A 108 5.79 -4.75 -1.15
N PHE A 109 5.98 -4.50 0.15
CA PHE A 109 5.58 -3.23 0.77
C PHE A 109 6.31 -2.01 0.22
N THR A 110 7.58 -2.14 -0.12
CA THR A 110 8.36 -1.06 -0.72
C THR A 110 8.09 -0.86 -2.20
N THR A 111 7.21 -1.67 -2.79
CA THR A 111 6.87 -1.65 -4.22
C THR A 111 8.12 -1.81 -5.10
N THR A 112 9.10 -2.59 -4.63
CA THR A 112 10.37 -2.83 -5.36
C THR A 112 10.18 -3.87 -6.47
N GLY A 113 9.34 -4.88 -6.25
CA GLY A 113 9.04 -5.89 -7.27
C GLY A 113 10.08 -6.98 -7.46
N ALA A 114 11.20 -6.95 -6.71
CA ALA A 114 12.17 -8.02 -6.72
C ALA A 114 11.60 -9.26 -6.02
N SER A 115 11.72 -10.43 -6.64
CA SER A 115 11.24 -11.69 -6.05
C SER A 115 12.34 -12.73 -5.99
N ILE A 116 12.32 -13.53 -4.92
CA ILE A 116 13.18 -14.70 -4.76
C ILE A 116 12.55 -15.98 -5.33
N LEU A 117 11.26 -15.92 -5.67
CA LEU A 117 10.49 -17.06 -6.14
C LEU A 117 10.77 -17.29 -7.63
N SER A 118 11.26 -18.48 -7.97
CA SER A 118 11.51 -18.89 -9.37
C SER A 118 10.27 -19.46 -10.05
N ASP A 119 9.38 -20.10 -9.28
CA ASP A 119 8.10 -20.61 -9.76
C ASP A 119 6.95 -20.00 -8.97
N ILE A 120 6.41 -18.93 -9.51
CA ILE A 120 5.31 -18.15 -8.97
C ILE A 120 3.97 -18.86 -9.20
N GLU A 121 3.83 -19.56 -10.32
CA GLU A 121 2.54 -20.14 -10.74
C GLU A 121 2.13 -21.34 -9.88
N SER A 122 3.07 -21.99 -9.20
CA SER A 122 2.78 -23.05 -8.23
C SER A 122 2.32 -22.55 -6.87
N LEU A 123 2.38 -21.23 -6.61
CA LEU A 123 1.94 -20.67 -5.34
C LEU A 123 0.41 -20.74 -5.17
N PRO A 124 -0.07 -20.97 -3.94
CA PRO A 124 -1.50 -20.88 -3.64
C PRO A 124 -2.05 -19.48 -3.97
N LYS A 125 -3.30 -19.40 -4.42
CA LYS A 125 -3.94 -18.14 -4.83
C LYS A 125 -4.08 -17.15 -3.68
N GLY A 126 -4.30 -17.61 -2.46
CA GLY A 126 -4.28 -16.77 -1.26
C GLY A 126 -2.92 -16.08 -1.07
N ILE A 127 -1.81 -16.79 -1.29
CA ILE A 127 -0.45 -16.24 -1.20
C ILE A 127 -0.16 -15.28 -2.37
N LEU A 128 -0.57 -15.62 -3.58
CA LEU A 128 -0.44 -14.73 -4.74
C LEU A 128 -1.20 -13.41 -4.56
N LEU A 129 -2.41 -13.46 -4.00
CA LEU A 129 -3.16 -12.25 -3.68
C LEU A 129 -2.45 -11.47 -2.56
N TRP A 130 -1.95 -12.13 -1.52
CA TRP A 130 -1.19 -11.46 -0.47
C TRP A 130 0.02 -10.70 -1.05
N ARG A 131 0.82 -11.34 -1.91
CA ARG A 131 1.95 -10.72 -2.61
C ARG A 131 1.53 -9.44 -3.32
N SER A 132 0.49 -9.53 -4.14
CA SER A 132 -0.01 -8.38 -4.92
C SER A 132 -0.58 -7.28 -4.02
N GLN A 133 -1.33 -7.65 -2.98
CA GLN A 133 -1.94 -6.74 -2.03
C GLN A 133 -0.90 -5.97 -1.19
N THR A 134 0.24 -6.58 -0.85
CA THR A 134 1.33 -5.86 -0.16
C THR A 134 1.88 -4.70 -1.01
N GLN A 135 2.02 -4.88 -2.33
CA GLN A 135 2.40 -3.77 -3.23
C GLN A 135 1.33 -2.69 -3.27
N TRP A 136 0.05 -3.09 -3.35
CA TRP A 136 -1.05 -2.14 -3.39
C TRP A 136 -1.11 -1.25 -2.14
N PHE A 137 -0.90 -1.84 -0.95
CA PHE A 137 -0.77 -1.09 0.30
C PHE A 137 0.49 -0.25 0.36
N GLY A 138 1.62 -0.76 -0.15
CA GLY A 138 2.88 -0.04 -0.26
C GLY A 138 2.75 1.26 -1.06
N GLY A 139 2.13 1.17 -2.24
CA GLY A 139 1.89 2.31 -3.12
C GLY A 139 1.06 3.39 -2.44
N MET A 140 -0.03 3.02 -1.77
CA MET A 140 -0.74 4.06 -1.02
C MET A 140 0.06 4.56 0.20
N GLY A 141 0.79 3.69 0.88
CA GLY A 141 1.68 4.07 1.97
C GLY A 141 2.61 5.22 1.59
N ILE A 142 3.27 5.12 0.42
CA ILE A 142 4.17 6.17 -0.07
C ILE A 142 3.44 7.44 -0.53
N ILE A 143 2.25 7.33 -1.14
CA ILE A 143 1.43 8.49 -1.54
C ILE A 143 1.03 9.32 -0.32
N VAL A 144 0.49 8.67 0.72
CA VAL A 144 0.06 9.35 1.95
C VAL A 144 1.26 9.92 2.69
N LEU A 145 2.36 9.16 2.77
CA LEU A 145 3.59 9.59 3.42
C LEU A 145 4.15 10.86 2.76
N SER A 146 4.19 10.88 1.43
CA SER A 146 4.70 12.01 0.66
C SER A 146 3.95 13.30 1.00
N ILE A 147 2.62 13.24 1.12
CA ILE A 147 1.81 14.42 1.44
C ILE A 147 1.91 14.82 2.90
N ALA A 148 2.12 13.85 3.79
CA ALA A 148 2.35 14.14 5.20
C ALA A 148 3.73 14.79 5.43
N ILE A 149 4.76 14.43 4.66
CA ILE A 149 6.15 14.85 4.89
C ILE A 149 6.56 16.08 4.04
N LEU A 150 6.19 16.13 2.75
CA LEU A 150 6.61 17.21 1.83
C LEU A 150 6.37 18.64 2.36
N PRO A 151 5.22 18.96 3.00
CA PRO A 151 4.98 20.25 3.63
C PRO A 151 6.08 20.71 4.61
N PHE A 152 6.70 19.75 5.30
CA PHE A 152 7.72 20.01 6.32
C PHE A 152 9.14 20.08 5.75
N LEU A 153 9.39 19.44 4.61
CA LEU A 153 10.66 19.53 3.88
C LEU A 153 10.81 20.84 3.08
N GLY A 154 9.78 21.69 3.05
CA GLY A 154 9.82 22.99 2.35
C GLY A 154 9.70 22.89 0.83
N VAL A 155 9.53 21.67 0.29
CA VAL A 155 9.34 21.40 -1.13
C VAL A 155 7.83 21.47 -1.43
N GLY A 156 7.41 22.46 -2.24
CA GLY A 156 6.00 22.67 -2.59
C GLY A 156 5.40 24.04 -2.23
N GLY A 157 6.23 25.10 -2.17
CA GLY A 157 5.73 26.49 -2.04
C GLY A 157 5.25 26.90 -0.64
N MET A 158 5.39 26.05 0.38
CA MET A 158 4.99 26.37 1.76
C MET A 158 5.75 27.56 2.35
N GLN A 159 6.95 27.88 1.83
CA GLN A 159 7.68 29.08 2.23
C GLN A 159 6.96 30.38 1.82
N LEU A 160 6.30 30.41 0.65
CA LEU A 160 5.45 31.53 0.23
C LEU A 160 4.17 31.60 1.09
N TYR A 161 3.56 30.43 1.38
CA TYR A 161 2.36 30.35 2.22
C TYR A 161 2.60 30.78 3.68
N LYS A 162 3.82 30.57 4.22
CA LYS A 162 4.24 31.12 5.52
C LYS A 162 4.47 32.63 5.48
N ALA A 163 4.80 33.21 4.33
CA ALA A 163 5.02 34.65 4.17
C ALA A 163 3.70 35.45 4.03
N GLU A 164 2.64 34.82 3.52
CA GLU A 164 1.35 35.49 3.24
C GLU A 164 0.31 35.42 4.37
N ILE A 165 0.55 34.68 5.47
CA ILE A 165 -0.42 34.55 6.56
C ILE A 165 0.03 35.35 7.79
N PRO A 166 -0.58 36.51 8.07
CA PRO A 166 -0.33 37.26 9.29
C PRO A 166 -1.17 36.66 10.44
N SER A 167 -0.86 35.46 10.93
CA SER A 167 -1.32 34.97 12.26
C SER A 167 -0.89 33.53 12.59
N PRO A 168 -0.69 33.20 13.88
CA PRO A 168 -0.27 31.87 14.33
C PRO A 168 -1.46 30.90 14.33
N VAL A 169 -1.75 30.28 13.19
CA VAL A 169 -2.79 29.24 13.10
C VAL A 169 -2.17 27.89 12.80
N VAL A 170 -1.55 27.31 13.83
CA VAL A 170 -0.89 25.99 13.75
C VAL A 170 -1.91 24.85 13.57
N ASP A 171 -3.21 25.09 13.83
CA ASP A 171 -4.25 24.05 13.88
C ASP A 171 -5.00 23.73 12.58
N LYS A 172 -4.84 24.51 11.50
CA LYS A 172 -5.58 24.25 10.24
C LYS A 172 -4.94 23.22 9.30
N LEU A 173 -3.71 22.80 9.56
CA LEU A 173 -2.95 21.87 8.70
C LEU A 173 -3.39 20.41 8.87
N LYS A 174 -3.61 19.94 10.12
CA LYS A 174 -4.04 18.57 10.43
C LYS A 174 -5.34 18.13 9.73
N PRO A 175 -6.45 18.90 9.77
CA PRO A 175 -7.69 18.48 9.10
C PRO A 175 -7.55 18.41 7.58
N ARG A 176 -6.73 19.30 6.98
CA ARG A 176 -6.51 19.32 5.52
C ARG A 176 -5.71 18.12 5.02
N ILE A 177 -4.71 17.64 5.77
CA ILE A 177 -3.92 16.46 5.39
C ILE A 177 -4.78 15.19 5.39
N SER A 178 -5.62 15.00 6.42
CA SER A 178 -6.52 13.84 6.48
C SER A 178 -7.53 13.83 5.33
N GLU A 179 -8.14 14.97 5.02
CA GLU A 179 -9.08 15.07 3.89
C GLU A 179 -8.39 14.87 2.53
N THR A 180 -7.15 15.35 2.39
CA THR A 180 -6.35 15.11 1.17
C THR A 180 -6.02 13.62 1.04
N ALA A 181 -5.60 12.94 2.11
CA ALA A 181 -5.30 11.51 2.10
C ALA A 181 -6.54 10.68 1.72
N LYS A 182 -7.72 10.96 2.32
CA LYS A 182 -8.99 10.30 1.96
C LYS A 182 -9.34 10.49 0.49
N THR A 183 -9.11 11.70 -0.02
CA THR A 183 -9.40 12.05 -1.41
C THR A 183 -8.53 11.25 -2.36
N LEU A 184 -7.23 11.19 -2.11
CA LEU A 184 -6.31 10.43 -2.96
C LEU A 184 -6.55 8.94 -2.85
N TRP A 185 -7.00 8.45 -1.69
CA TRP A 185 -7.36 7.05 -1.52
C TRP A 185 -8.52 6.67 -2.44
N LYS A 186 -9.51 7.56 -2.58
CA LYS A 186 -10.61 7.38 -3.55
C LYS A 186 -10.11 7.36 -4.99
N VAL A 187 -9.19 8.26 -5.36
CA VAL A 187 -8.61 8.29 -6.72
C VAL A 187 -7.82 7.02 -7.01
N TYR A 188 -6.98 6.59 -6.06
CA TYR A 188 -6.19 5.36 -6.17
C TYR A 188 -7.06 4.13 -6.38
N ILE A 189 -8.12 3.97 -5.56
CA ILE A 189 -9.11 2.90 -5.76
C ILE A 189 -9.81 3.03 -7.12
N LEU A 190 -10.26 4.23 -7.50
CA LEU A 190 -10.99 4.43 -8.75
C LEU A 190 -10.17 3.98 -9.97
N ILE A 191 -8.91 4.41 -10.05
CA ILE A 191 -8.03 4.04 -11.15
C ILE A 191 -7.71 2.54 -11.08
N THR A 192 -7.47 1.98 -9.88
CA THR A 192 -7.25 0.52 -9.72
C THR A 192 -8.46 -0.28 -10.25
N VAL A 193 -9.69 0.10 -9.89
CA VAL A 193 -10.91 -0.60 -10.35
C VAL A 193 -11.09 -0.46 -11.86
N LEU A 194 -10.79 0.71 -12.44
CA LEU A 194 -10.81 0.90 -13.88
C LEU A 194 -9.83 -0.05 -14.60
N GLU A 195 -8.62 -0.22 -14.06
CA GLU A 195 -7.64 -1.18 -14.60
C GLU A 195 -8.18 -2.62 -14.54
N VAL A 196 -8.72 -3.03 -13.39
CA VAL A 196 -9.30 -4.38 -13.22
C VAL A 196 -10.39 -4.64 -14.25
N VAL A 197 -11.30 -3.68 -14.47
CA VAL A 197 -12.40 -3.82 -15.43
C VAL A 197 -11.87 -3.96 -16.86
N LEU A 198 -10.89 -3.15 -17.26
CA LEU A 198 -10.31 -3.19 -18.60
C LEU A 198 -9.52 -4.48 -18.86
N LEU A 199 -8.74 -4.95 -17.87
CA LEU A 199 -8.02 -6.22 -17.96
C LEU A 199 -9.00 -7.40 -18.04
N PHE A 200 -10.04 -7.41 -17.21
CA PHE A 200 -11.08 -8.44 -17.25
C PHE A 200 -11.84 -8.45 -18.58
N ALA A 201 -12.21 -7.28 -19.11
CA ALA A 201 -12.87 -7.14 -20.41
C ALA A 201 -11.99 -7.63 -21.58
N GLY A 202 -10.66 -7.61 -21.42
CA GLY A 202 -9.70 -8.18 -22.37
C GLY A 202 -9.62 -9.71 -22.37
N GLY A 203 -10.34 -10.38 -21.48
CA GLY A 203 -10.31 -11.84 -21.33
C GLY A 203 -9.33 -12.37 -20.29
N MET A 204 -8.70 -11.50 -19.49
CA MET A 204 -7.90 -11.92 -18.33
C MET A 204 -8.83 -12.47 -17.22
N SER A 205 -8.38 -13.48 -16.48
CA SER A 205 -9.16 -13.98 -15.34
C SER A 205 -9.36 -12.87 -14.31
N LEU A 206 -10.50 -12.83 -13.61
CA LEU A 206 -10.76 -11.79 -12.60
C LEU A 206 -9.67 -11.76 -11.51
N PHE A 207 -9.17 -12.94 -11.13
CA PHE A 207 -8.09 -13.07 -10.16
C PHE A 207 -6.80 -12.42 -10.66
N ASP A 208 -6.37 -12.75 -11.88
CA ASP A 208 -5.16 -12.16 -12.46
C ASP A 208 -5.33 -10.66 -12.68
N ALA A 209 -6.50 -10.20 -13.16
CA ALA A 209 -6.80 -8.79 -13.36
C ALA A 209 -6.67 -7.98 -12.06
N VAL A 210 -7.18 -8.49 -10.94
CA VAL A 210 -7.03 -7.87 -9.61
C VAL A 210 -5.58 -7.84 -9.17
N CYS A 211 -4.89 -8.99 -9.23
CA CYS A 211 -3.49 -9.10 -8.79
C CYS A 211 -2.58 -8.18 -9.62
N HIS A 212 -2.73 -8.16 -10.95
CA HIS A 212 -1.94 -7.29 -11.82
C HIS A 212 -2.24 -5.81 -11.57
N SER A 213 -3.50 -5.40 -11.43
CA SER A 213 -3.84 -4.00 -11.12
C SER A 213 -3.28 -3.55 -9.76
N PHE A 214 -3.26 -4.45 -8.78
CA PHE A 214 -2.64 -4.22 -7.47
C PHE A 214 -1.13 -4.02 -7.55
N CYS A 215 -0.47 -4.48 -8.62
CA CYS A 215 0.96 -4.35 -8.85
C CYS A 215 1.32 -3.21 -9.83
N THR A 216 0.43 -2.87 -10.78
CA THR A 216 0.63 -1.75 -11.73
C THR A 216 0.46 -0.39 -11.06
N MET A 217 -0.65 -0.19 -10.32
CA MET A 217 -0.97 1.07 -9.65
C MET A 217 0.09 1.58 -8.66
N PRO A 218 0.74 0.72 -7.86
CA PRO A 218 1.88 1.14 -7.04
C PRO A 218 3.20 1.20 -7.79
N THR A 219 3.23 0.92 -9.11
CA THR A 219 4.45 0.75 -9.93
C THR A 219 5.40 -0.34 -9.41
N GLY A 220 4.84 -1.39 -8.81
CA GLY A 220 5.61 -2.41 -8.10
C GLY A 220 6.04 -3.60 -8.95
N GLY A 221 5.25 -4.04 -9.93
CA GLY A 221 5.69 -5.04 -10.92
C GLY A 221 5.72 -6.51 -10.47
N PHE A 222 5.10 -6.88 -9.34
CA PHE A 222 4.77 -8.29 -9.09
C PHE A 222 3.75 -8.82 -10.10
N SER A 223 3.66 -10.14 -10.19
CA SER A 223 2.83 -10.84 -11.17
C SER A 223 2.37 -12.19 -10.63
N THR A 224 1.26 -12.72 -11.14
CA THR A 224 0.82 -14.11 -10.90
C THR A 224 1.47 -15.11 -11.85
N LYS A 225 2.17 -14.62 -12.88
CA LYS A 225 2.83 -15.39 -13.93
C LYS A 225 4.34 -15.24 -13.88
N ASN A 226 5.07 -16.33 -14.16
CA ASN A 226 6.54 -16.36 -14.17
C ASN A 226 7.12 -15.40 -15.22
N ALA A 227 6.49 -15.32 -16.40
CA ALA A 227 6.89 -14.41 -17.47
C ALA A 227 6.36 -12.97 -17.28
N SER A 228 5.77 -12.64 -16.12
CA SER A 228 5.10 -11.36 -15.89
C SER A 228 4.05 -11.04 -16.96
N ILE A 229 3.94 -9.78 -17.37
CA ILE A 229 3.03 -9.30 -18.43
C ILE A 229 3.30 -10.03 -19.77
N ALA A 230 4.53 -10.49 -20.02
CA ALA A 230 4.88 -11.19 -21.26
C ALA A 230 4.14 -12.52 -21.41
N HIS A 231 3.57 -13.08 -20.34
CA HIS A 231 2.68 -14.26 -20.42
C HIS A 231 1.43 -13.99 -21.27
N PHE A 232 0.86 -12.79 -21.20
CA PHE A 232 -0.40 -12.47 -21.85
C PHE A 232 -0.26 -11.97 -23.31
N ASN A 233 0.98 -11.99 -23.83
CA ASN A 233 1.48 -11.69 -25.20
C ASN A 233 0.46 -11.15 -26.23
N THR A 234 -0.23 -10.07 -25.90
CA THR A 234 -1.21 -9.43 -26.76
C THR A 234 -1.05 -7.92 -26.64
N LEU A 235 -1.20 -7.25 -27.78
CA LEU A 235 -1.07 -5.79 -27.87
C LEU A 235 -2.05 -5.07 -26.94
N TYR A 236 -3.24 -5.66 -26.73
CA TYR A 236 -4.27 -5.13 -25.85
C TYR A 236 -3.78 -4.94 -24.41
N PHE A 237 -3.28 -6.02 -23.76
CA PHE A 237 -2.82 -5.93 -22.38
C PHE A 237 -1.59 -5.03 -22.24
N HIS A 238 -0.64 -5.12 -23.18
CA HIS A 238 0.54 -4.25 -23.15
C HIS A 238 0.16 -2.77 -23.21
N THR A 239 -0.81 -2.41 -24.05
CA THR A 239 -1.28 -1.02 -24.17
C THR A 239 -1.93 -0.54 -22.88
N ILE A 240 -2.77 -1.37 -22.25
CA ILE A 240 -3.39 -1.03 -20.95
C ILE A 240 -2.32 -0.84 -19.88
N PHE A 241 -1.40 -1.80 -19.71
CA PHE A 241 -0.35 -1.68 -18.72
C PHE A 241 0.50 -0.42 -18.92
N ILE A 242 0.88 -0.09 -20.17
CA ILE A 242 1.64 1.14 -20.46
C ILE A 242 0.86 2.39 -20.03
N ILE A 243 -0.43 2.49 -20.40
CA ILE A 243 -1.26 3.64 -20.05
C ILE A 243 -1.37 3.77 -18.53
N PHE A 244 -1.64 2.67 -17.81
CA PHE A 244 -1.82 2.70 -16.36
C PHE A 244 -0.50 2.91 -15.62
N MET A 245 0.63 2.43 -16.13
CA MET A 245 1.95 2.78 -15.60
C MET A 245 2.25 4.27 -15.73
N LEU A 246 1.89 4.89 -16.86
CA LEU A 246 2.01 6.34 -17.04
C LEU A 246 1.11 7.11 -16.07
N LEU A 247 -0.16 6.69 -15.94
CA LEU A 247 -1.09 7.30 -14.98
C LEU A 247 -0.58 7.15 -13.53
N ALA A 248 -0.13 5.96 -13.13
CA ALA A 248 0.41 5.71 -11.81
C ALA A 248 1.70 6.51 -11.52
N GLY A 249 2.54 6.72 -12.54
CA GLY A 249 3.76 7.52 -12.45
C GLY A 249 3.53 9.03 -12.34
N ILE A 250 2.35 9.52 -12.72
CA ILE A 250 2.00 10.94 -12.61
C ILE A 250 1.45 11.24 -11.21
N ASN A 251 1.70 12.46 -10.72
CA ASN A 251 1.25 12.91 -9.41
C ASN A 251 -0.28 12.74 -9.23
N PHE A 252 -0.69 11.95 -8.23
CA PHE A 252 -2.10 11.67 -7.91
C PHE A 252 -2.93 12.92 -7.57
N SER A 253 -2.29 14.00 -7.12
CA SER A 253 -2.99 15.28 -6.90
C SER A 253 -3.48 15.93 -8.20
N LEU A 254 -2.80 15.70 -9.33
CA LEU A 254 -3.23 16.17 -10.65
C LEU A 254 -4.45 15.39 -11.15
N HIS A 255 -4.45 14.07 -10.96
CA HIS A 255 -5.60 13.22 -11.25
C HIS A 255 -6.86 13.68 -10.50
N TYR A 256 -6.71 14.06 -9.22
CA TYR A 256 -7.83 14.61 -8.45
C TYR A 256 -8.36 15.92 -9.05
N LYS A 257 -7.47 16.84 -9.45
CA LYS A 257 -7.86 18.11 -10.07
C LYS A 257 -8.55 17.90 -11.43
N LEU A 258 -8.09 16.91 -12.20
CA LEU A 258 -8.71 16.51 -13.46
C LEU A 258 -10.15 16.01 -13.24
N ILE A 259 -10.36 15.13 -12.25
CA ILE A 259 -11.70 14.61 -11.91
C ILE A 259 -12.65 15.74 -11.49
N LYS A 260 -12.13 16.85 -10.94
CA LYS A 260 -12.90 18.05 -10.61
C LYS A 260 -13.15 19.01 -11.78
N GLY A 261 -12.66 18.70 -12.99
CA GLY A 261 -12.95 19.44 -14.21
C GLY A 261 -11.86 20.42 -14.67
N ASP A 262 -10.69 20.46 -14.02
CA ASP A 262 -9.58 21.31 -14.47
C ASP A 262 -8.71 20.59 -15.52
N LEU A 263 -9.20 20.59 -16.77
CA LEU A 263 -8.56 19.91 -17.91
C LEU A 263 -7.22 20.53 -18.33
N LYS A 264 -6.95 21.80 -17.98
CA LYS A 264 -5.73 22.51 -18.40
C LYS A 264 -4.56 22.31 -17.44
N ILE A 265 -4.74 21.53 -16.37
CA ILE A 265 -3.75 21.39 -15.30
C ILE A 265 -2.48 20.68 -15.77
N PHE A 266 -2.58 19.65 -16.62
CA PHE A 266 -1.43 18.88 -17.10
C PHE A 266 -0.49 19.69 -18.00
N CYS A 267 -1.01 20.71 -18.70
CA CYS A 267 -0.19 21.60 -19.54
C CYS A 267 0.40 22.79 -18.79
N ARG A 268 0.10 22.93 -17.49
CA ARG A 268 0.50 24.07 -16.64
C ARG A 268 1.35 23.66 -15.45
N ASP A 269 1.68 22.38 -15.33
CA ASP A 269 2.63 21.89 -14.33
C ASP A 269 4.04 22.34 -14.77
N SER A 270 4.63 23.28 -14.02
CA SER A 270 5.96 23.87 -14.26
C SER A 270 6.77 23.81 -12.98
#